data_AF-A4FDH4-F1
#
_entry.id   AF-A4FDH4-F1
#
_cell.length_a   1.000
_cell.length_b   1.000
_cell.length_c   1.000
_cell.angle_alpha   90.00
_cell.angle_beta   90.00
_cell.angle_gamma   90.00
#
_symmetry.space_group_name_H-M   'P 1'
#
loop_
_entity.id
_entity.type
_entity.pdbx_description
1 polymer ?
#
loop_
_entity_poly.entity_id
_entity_poly.type
_entity_poly.pdbx_seq_one_letter_code
_entity_poly.pdbx_strand_id
1 'polypeptide(L)'
;MTARSDIPGAAPVLGGDRVYRIHWVLGTDRLRAVCHCGAERIFEDPVELWEWLLAHPDGHRADEDAPTGPAQVPPREPAHASV
;
A
#
# COMPACT_ATOMS: atom_id res chain seq x y z
N MET A 1 -2.80 -10.41 31.17
CA MET A 1 -2.13 -9.44 30.27
C MET A 1 -2.74 -9.61 28.88
N THR A 2 -3.96 -9.08 28.69
CA THR A 2 -4.72 -9.19 27.44
C THR A 2 -4.41 -7.97 26.59
N ALA A 3 -3.79 -8.18 25.42
CA ALA A 3 -3.53 -7.11 24.46
C ALA A 3 -4.88 -6.61 23.92
N ARG A 4 -5.13 -5.30 24.05
CA ARG A 4 -6.25 -4.62 23.39
C ARG A 4 -5.89 -4.38 21.94
N SER A 5 -6.42 -5.20 21.05
CA SER A 5 -6.38 -4.97 19.60
C SER A 5 -7.67 -4.27 19.17
N ASP A 6 -7.90 -3.08 19.73
CA ASP A 6 -8.96 -2.18 19.27
C ASP A 6 -8.27 -0.97 18.61
N ILE A 7 -7.68 -1.15 17.42
CA ILE A 7 -7.34 -0.01 16.57
C ILE A 7 -8.67 0.45 15.96
N PRO A 8 -9.23 1.62 16.36
CA PRO A 8 -10.45 2.12 15.72
C PRO A 8 -10.20 2.24 14.22
N GLY A 9 -11.20 1.81 13.43
CA GLY A 9 -11.11 1.63 11.97
C GLY A 9 -10.26 2.70 11.33
N ALA A 10 -9.14 2.27 10.74
CA ALA A 10 -8.14 3.13 10.14
C ALA A 10 -8.85 4.21 9.30
N ALA A 11 -8.54 5.48 9.59
CA ALA A 11 -9.01 6.61 8.81
C ALA A 11 -8.80 6.32 7.30
N PRO A 12 -9.68 6.84 6.41
CA PRO A 12 -9.54 6.59 4.99
C PRO A 12 -8.10 6.85 4.57
N VAL A 13 -7.49 5.84 3.93
CA VAL A 13 -6.12 5.91 3.44
C VAL A 13 -6.01 7.19 2.63
N LEU A 14 -5.01 8.02 2.94
CA LEU A 14 -4.75 9.27 2.23
C LEU A 14 -4.90 9.02 0.71
N GLY A 15 -5.79 9.78 0.10
CA GLY A 15 -6.07 9.75 -1.33
C GLY A 15 -5.54 11.00 -2.03
N GLY A 16 -5.38 10.93 -3.35
CA GLY A 16 -4.89 12.03 -4.18
C GLY A 16 -3.72 11.64 -5.07
N ASP A 17 -3.45 12.46 -6.08
CA ASP A 17 -2.50 12.15 -7.16
C ASP A 17 -1.02 12.24 -6.78
N ARG A 18 -0.71 12.58 -5.52
CA ARG A 18 0.66 12.74 -5.00
C ARG A 18 0.85 12.06 -3.65
N VAL A 19 0.11 11.00 -3.38
CA VAL A 19 0.27 10.20 -2.16
C VAL A 19 1.33 9.14 -2.38
N TYR A 20 2.41 9.23 -1.61
CA TYR A 20 3.42 8.17 -1.48
C TYR A 20 3.10 7.31 -0.26
N ARG A 21 3.17 5.97 -0.40
CA ARG A 21 2.93 5.05 0.71
C ARG A 21 4.20 4.29 1.03
N ILE A 22 4.52 4.20 2.31
CA ILE A 22 5.72 3.51 2.80
C ILE A 22 5.28 2.55 3.90
N HIS A 23 5.66 1.29 3.76
CA HIS A 23 5.34 0.22 4.70
C HIS A 23 6.63 -0.42 5.20
N TRP A 24 6.78 -0.59 6.51
CA TRP A 24 7.82 -1.46 7.05
C TRP A 24 7.52 -2.92 6.74
N VAL A 25 8.53 -3.64 6.26
CA VAL A 25 8.47 -5.10 6.08
C VAL A 25 8.73 -5.74 7.44
N LEU A 26 7.69 -6.35 8.02
CA LEU A 26 7.73 -6.93 9.36
C LEU A 26 8.88 -7.94 9.51
N GLY A 27 9.57 -7.88 10.65
CA GLY A 27 10.71 -8.75 10.94
C GLY A 27 12.01 -8.34 10.24
N THR A 28 12.02 -7.22 9.51
CA THR A 28 13.21 -6.65 8.86
C THR A 28 13.27 -5.14 9.09
N ASP A 29 14.42 -4.54 8.77
CA ASP A 29 14.58 -3.08 8.72
C ASP A 29 14.29 -2.51 7.31
N ARG A 30 13.55 -3.27 6.48
CA ARG A 30 13.29 -2.90 5.08
C ARG A 30 12.00 -2.11 4.93
N LEU A 31 12.00 -1.21 3.95
CA LEU A 31 10.90 -0.31 3.62
C LEU A 31 10.37 -0.64 2.23
N ARG A 32 9.08 -0.98 2.14
CA ARG A 32 8.36 -1.08 0.87
C ARG A 32 7.76 0.30 0.53
N ALA A 33 8.26 0.90 -0.54
CA ALA A 33 7.79 2.16 -1.09
C ALA A 33 6.78 1.92 -2.21
N VAL A 34 5.72 2.72 -2.27
CA VAL A 34 4.72 2.75 -3.34
C VAL A 34 4.55 4.18 -3.82
N CYS A 35 4.86 4.42 -5.09
CA CYS A 35 4.69 5.72 -5.74
C CYS A 35 3.20 6.02 -5.99
N HIS A 36 2.85 7.28 -6.20
CA HIS A 36 1.47 7.67 -6.57
C HIS A 36 1.01 7.08 -7.91
N CYS A 37 1.95 6.68 -8.78
CA CYS A 37 1.66 5.97 -10.05
C CYS A 37 1.42 4.46 -9.87
N GLY A 38 1.57 3.92 -8.66
CA GLY A 38 1.42 2.50 -8.37
C GLY A 38 2.71 1.68 -8.45
N ALA A 39 3.81 2.23 -8.96
CA ALA A 39 5.11 1.57 -8.93
C ALA A 39 5.55 1.27 -7.49
N GLU A 40 6.15 0.10 -7.26
CA GLU A 40 6.59 -0.33 -5.93
C GLU A 40 8.00 -0.93 -5.94
N ARG A 41 8.76 -0.69 -4.86
CA ARG A 41 10.07 -1.30 -4.60
C ARG A 41 10.37 -1.41 -3.10
N ILE A 42 11.33 -2.26 -2.73
CA ILE A 42 11.81 -2.42 -1.35
C ILE A 42 13.22 -1.85 -1.25
N PHE A 43 13.48 -1.11 -0.17
CA PHE A 43 14.75 -0.47 0.13
C PHE A 43 15.19 -0.81 1.55
N GLU A 44 16.50 -0.83 1.77
CA GLU A 44 17.10 -0.85 3.12
C GLU A 44 17.41 0.58 3.57
N ASP A 45 17.86 1.43 2.65
CA ASP A 45 18.17 2.82 2.94
C ASP A 45 16.96 3.76 2.74
N PRO A 46 16.59 4.58 3.74
CA PRO A 46 15.49 5.53 3.62
C PRO A 46 15.77 6.69 2.64
N VAL A 47 17.02 7.08 2.43
CA VAL A 47 17.37 8.19 1.52
C VAL A 47 17.19 7.73 0.07
N GLU A 48 17.73 6.56 -0.29
CA GLU A 48 17.53 5.95 -1.63
C GLU A 48 16.05 5.78 -1.95
N LEU A 49 15.26 5.38 -0.95
CA LEU A 49 13.80 5.30 -1.07
C LEU A 49 13.16 6.64 -1.43
N TRP A 50 13.56 7.73 -0.77
CA TRP A 50 12.99 9.06 -1.03
C TRP A 50 13.45 9.63 -2.35
N GLU A 51 14.72 9.44 -2.71
CA GLU A 51 15.25 9.80 -4.02
C GLU A 51 14.45 9.11 -5.12
N TRP A 52 14.17 7.82 -4.98
CA TRP A 52 13.35 7.07 -5.92
C TRP A 52 11.90 7.59 -5.98
N LEU A 53 11.21 7.75 -4.84
CA LEU A 53 9.83 8.23 -4.82
C LEU A 53 9.64 9.60 -5.47
N LEU A 54 10.60 10.50 -5.29
CA LEU A 54 10.56 11.88 -5.79
C LEU A 54 11.07 12.02 -7.23
N ALA A 55 11.77 11.01 -7.77
CA ALA A 55 12.28 11.01 -9.14
C ALA A 55 11.20 10.80 -10.22
N HIS A 56 9.93 10.57 -9.85
CA HIS A 56 8.84 10.42 -10.81
C HIS A 56 8.79 11.63 -11.79
N PRO A 57 8.74 11.40 -13.12
CA PRO A 57 8.40 10.14 -13.81
C PRO A 57 9.57 9.19 -14.15
N ASP A 58 10.81 9.54 -13.81
CA ASP A 58 11.98 8.75 -14.17
C ASP A 58 12.02 7.42 -13.41
N GLY A 59 12.30 6.31 -14.12
CA GLY A 59 12.36 4.97 -13.53
C GLY A 59 11.01 4.36 -13.07
N HIS A 60 9.88 5.05 -13.29
CA HIS A 60 8.52 4.63 -12.87
C HIS A 60 7.57 4.35 -14.04
N ARG A 61 8.07 4.21 -15.27
CA ARG A 61 7.22 3.81 -16.40
C ARG A 61 6.63 2.44 -16.08
N ALA A 62 5.30 2.38 -15.99
CA ALA A 62 4.58 1.14 -15.96
C ALA A 62 4.97 0.36 -17.21
N ASP A 63 5.50 -0.85 -17.02
CA ASP A 63 5.38 -1.85 -18.06
C ASP A 63 3.85 -2.02 -18.25
N GLU A 64 3.31 -1.55 -19.37
CA GLU A 64 1.86 -1.57 -19.66
C GLU A 64 1.27 -3.01 -19.72
N ASP A 65 2.04 -4.04 -19.37
CA ASP A 65 1.66 -5.46 -19.49
C ASP A 65 1.47 -6.20 -18.15
N ALA A 66 1.46 -5.51 -17.00
CA ALA A 66 1.04 -6.15 -15.75
C ALA A 66 -0.49 -6.04 -15.59
N PRO A 67 -1.27 -7.16 -15.58
CA PRO A 67 -2.72 -7.09 -15.41
C PRO A 67 -3.07 -6.57 -14.01
N THR A 68 -3.29 -5.26 -13.91
CA THR A 68 -3.88 -4.62 -12.75
C THR A 68 -5.40 -4.65 -12.90
N GLY A 69 -5.99 -5.80 -12.59
CA GLY A 69 -7.38 -5.84 -12.16
C GLY A 69 -7.39 -5.85 -10.64
N PRO A 70 -8.13 -4.97 -9.93
CA PRO A 70 -8.39 -5.23 -8.53
C PRO A 70 -9.08 -6.60 -8.46
N ALA A 71 -8.59 -7.50 -7.61
CA ALA A 71 -9.41 -8.62 -7.17
C ALA A 71 -10.67 -7.99 -6.57
N GLN A 72 -11.75 -8.05 -7.34
CA GLN A 72 -13.06 -7.58 -6.91
C GLN A 72 -13.38 -8.40 -5.66
N VAL A 73 -13.32 -7.76 -4.49
CA VAL A 73 -13.85 -8.37 -3.28
C VAL A 73 -15.35 -8.50 -3.56
N PRO A 74 -15.91 -9.71 -3.70
CA PRO A 74 -17.33 -9.84 -3.94
C PRO A 74 -18.07 -9.15 -2.79
N PRO A 75 -19.25 -8.54 -3.04
CA PRO A 75 -20.07 -8.01 -1.97
C PRO A 75 -20.28 -9.13 -0.95
N ARG A 76 -19.89 -8.88 0.29
CA ARG A 76 -20.18 -9.75 1.42
C ARG A 76 -21.69 -9.73 1.59
N GLU A 77 -22.36 -10.78 1.11
CA GLU A 77 -23.77 -11.00 1.40
C GLU A 77 -23.97 -10.93 2.92
N PRO A 78 -24.95 -10.15 3.42
CA PRO A 78 -25.28 -10.20 4.83
C PRO A 78 -25.73 -11.62 5.12
N ALA A 79 -25.07 -12.28 6.07
CA ALA A 79 -25.54 -13.54 6.61
C ALA A 79 -26.97 -13.31 7.09
N HIS A 80 -27.96 -13.86 6.36
CA HIS A 80 -29.33 -13.89 6.81
C HIS A 80 -29.34 -14.68 8.12
N ALA A 81 -29.44 -13.95 9.23
CA ALA A 81 -29.79 -14.52 10.52
C ALA A 81 -31.15 -15.20 10.33
N SER A 82 -31.12 -16.53 10.20
CA SER A 82 -32.34 -17.32 10.29
C SER A 82 -32.87 -17.17 11.71
N VAL A 83 -34.00 -16.48 11.83
CA VAL A 83 -34.86 -16.49 13.02
C VAL A 83 -35.67 -17.78 13.02
#